data_AF-A0A821ZJU9-F1
#
_entry.id   AF-A0A821ZJU9-F1
#
_cell.length_a   1.000
_cell.length_b   1.000
_cell.length_c   1.000
_cell.angle_alpha   90.00
_cell.angle_beta   90.00
_cell.angle_gamma   90.00
#
_symmetry.space_group_name_H-M   'P 1'
#
loop_
_entity.id
_entity.type
_entity.pdbx_description
1 polymer ?
#
loop_
_entity_poly.entity_id
_entity_poly.type
_entity_poly.pdbx_seq_one_letter_code
_entity_poly.pdbx_strand_id
1 'polypeptide(L)' 'EDVLDTWFSSGLFPFSSFGWPLETDDLKRFFPTKLLETGHDILFFWVARMVMLSLELTDQLP' A
#
# COMPACT_ATOMS: atom_id res chain seq x y z
N GLU A 1 -19.96 9.78 14.60
CA GLU A 1 -18.67 10.15 14.00
C GLU A 1 -18.34 9.13 12.93
N ASP A 2 -17.88 9.58 11.77
CA ASP A 2 -17.56 8.72 10.64
C ASP A 2 -16.16 8.13 10.79
N VAL A 3 -15.95 6.95 10.20
CA VAL A 3 -14.67 6.25 10.16
C VAL A 3 -14.39 5.77 8.74
N LEU A 4 -13.10 5.57 8.43
CA LEU A 4 -12.69 5.05 7.13
C LEU A 4 -12.86 3.52 7.07
N ASP A 5 -13.13 3.03 5.88
CA ASP A 5 -13.18 1.60 5.54
C ASP A 5 -11.85 0.91 5.85
N THR A 6 -11.88 -0.32 6.36
CA THR A 6 -10.65 -1.10 6.67
C THR A 6 -9.79 -1.32 5.42
N TRP A 7 -10.40 -1.41 4.23
CA TRP A 7 -9.66 -1.53 2.99
C TRP A 7 -8.94 -0.24 2.58
N PHE A 8 -9.32 0.92 3.14
CA PHE A 8 -8.58 2.15 2.95
C PHE A 8 -7.21 2.05 3.62
N SER A 9 -7.15 1.75 4.91
CA SER A 9 -5.87 1.62 5.62
C SER A 9 -5.04 0.44 5.13
N SER A 10 -5.68 -0.69 4.82
CA SER A 10 -5.01 -1.87 4.27
C SER A 10 -4.38 -1.61 2.89
N GLY A 11 -4.97 -0.73 2.08
CA GLY A 11 -4.42 -0.36 0.78
C GLY A 11 -3.15 0.51 0.84
N LEU A 12 -2.87 1.15 1.99
CA LEU A 12 -1.65 1.94 2.20
C LEU A 12 -0.46 1.08 2.65
N PHE A 13 -0.71 -0.17 3.01
CA PHE A 13 0.25 -1.09 3.62
C PHE A 13 1.62 -1.17 2.93
N PRO A 14 1.74 -1.17 1.58
CA PRO A 14 3.04 -1.33 0.90
C PRO A 14 4.09 -0.28 1.24
N PHE A 15 3.68 0.94 1.57
CA PHE A 15 4.58 2.06 1.86
C PHE A 15 4.40 2.63 3.27
N SER A 16 3.19 2.57 3.83
CA SER A 16 2.93 3.03 5.21
C SER A 16 3.69 2.21 6.24
N SER A 17 3.88 0.91 5.98
CA SER A 17 4.64 0.01 6.87
C SER A 17 6.11 0.40 7.01
N PHE A 18 6.65 1.15 6.04
CA PHE A 18 8.02 1.65 6.06
C PHE A 18 8.12 3.11 6.54
N GLY A 19 7.05 3.68 7.08
CA GLY A 19 7.08 5.02 7.69
C GLY A 19 6.70 6.17 6.76
N TRP A 20 6.17 5.89 5.55
CA TRP A 20 5.50 6.90 4.75
C TRP A 20 4.38 7.58 5.58
N PRO A 21 4.22 8.91 5.53
CA PRO A 21 4.76 9.85 4.54
C PRO A 21 6.16 10.41 4.86
N LEU A 22 6.84 9.94 5.90
CA LEU A 22 8.21 10.36 6.17
C LEU A 22 9.18 9.67 5.20
N GLU A 23 10.22 10.39 4.76
CA GLU A 23 11.27 9.84 3.90
C GLU A 23 12.31 9.03 4.69
N THR A 24 11.86 7.93 5.29
CA THR A 24 12.73 7.04 6.07
C THR A 24 13.70 6.27 5.16
N ASP A 25 14.80 5.78 5.73
CA ASP A 25 15.74 4.91 5.02
C ASP A 25 15.09 3.57 4.62
N ASP A 26 14.17 3.06 5.45
CA ASP A 26 13.41 1.84 5.15
C ASP A 26 12.50 2.01 3.94
N LEU A 27 11.80 3.15 3.83
CA LEU A 27 10.95 3.44 2.68
C LEU A 27 11.79 3.46 1.39
N LYS A 28 12.95 4.13 1.42
CA LYS A 28 13.88 4.18 0.28
C LYS A 28 14.48 2.82 -0.07
N ARG A 29 14.59 1.92 0.91
CA ARG A 29 15.27 0.63 0.74
C ARG A 29 14.32 -0.49 0.29
N PHE A 30 13.08 -0.48 0.80
CA PHE A 30 12.16 -1.61 0.69
C PHE A 30 10.93 -1.36 -0.18
N PHE A 31 10.62 -0.09 -0.49
CA PHE A 31 9.58 0.28 -1.44
C PHE A 31 10.23 0.81 -2.73
N PRO A 32 9.79 0.37 -3.93
CA PRO A 32 8.70 -0.56 -4.19
C PRO A 32 9.10 -2.03 -3.95
N THR A 33 8.13 -2.85 -3.56
CA THR A 33 8.37 -4.26 -3.23
C THR A 33 8.50 -5.13 -4.50
N LYS A 34 8.98 -6.38 -4.36
CA LYS A 34 9.27 -7.26 -5.50
C LYS A 34 8.26 -8.39 -5.71
N LEU A 35 7.59 -8.84 -4.65
CA LEU A 35 6.67 -9.97 -4.68
C LEU A 35 5.60 -9.77 -3.63
N LEU A 36 4.35 -9.91 -4.05
CA LEU A 36 3.18 -9.97 -3.16
C LEU A 36 2.55 -11.35 -3.30
N GLU A 37 2.61 -12.14 -2.24
CA GLU A 37 1.92 -13.43 -2.15
C GLU A 37 0.58 -13.24 -1.43
N THR A 38 -0.52 -13.60 -2.10
CA THR A 38 -1.86 -13.45 -1.53
C THR A 38 -2.88 -14.37 -2.21
N GLY A 39 -4.07 -14.47 -1.61
CA GLY A 39 -5.21 -15.20 -2.15
C GLY A 39 -5.96 -14.42 -3.23
N HIS A 40 -6.54 -15.14 -4.20
CA HIS A 40 -7.30 -14.54 -5.29
C HIS A 40 -8.62 -13.88 -4.83
N ASP A 41 -9.13 -14.31 -3.68
CA ASP A 41 -10.38 -13.86 -3.05
C ASP A 41 -10.37 -12.37 -2.68
N ILE A 42 -9.19 -11.79 -2.46
CA ILE A 42 -9.03 -10.37 -2.08
C ILE A 42 -8.33 -9.53 -3.16
N LEU A 43 -8.23 -10.03 -4.39
CA LEU A 43 -7.56 -9.32 -5.49
C LEU A 43 -8.14 -7.91 -5.72
N PHE A 44 -9.47 -7.77 -5.74
CA PHE A 44 -10.10 -6.46 -5.95
C PHE A 44 -10.35 -5.67 -4.66
N PHE A 45 -10.58 -6.35 -3.54
CA PHE A 45 -10.77 -5.67 -2.26
C PHE A 45 -9.47 -5.07 -1.73
N TRP A 46 -8.32 -5.69 -2.01
CA TRP A 46 -7.03 -5.29 -1.47
C TRP A 46 -5.99 -4.94 -2.53
N VAL A 47 -5.62 -5.87 -3.41
CA VAL A 47 -4.47 -5.69 -4.32
C VAL A 47 -4.71 -4.53 -5.29
N ALA A 48 -5.90 -4.45 -5.89
CA ALA A 48 -6.26 -3.34 -6.78
C ALA A 48 -6.21 -1.99 -6.06
N ARG A 49 -6.58 -1.93 -4.77
CA ARG A 49 -6.51 -0.71 -3.98
C ARG A 49 -5.08 -0.33 -3.60
N MET A 50 -4.22 -1.31 -3.30
CA MET A 50 -2.79 -1.07 -3.11
C MET A 50 -2.17 -0.46 -4.36
N VAL A 51 -2.49 -0.97 -5.55
CA VAL A 51 -2.02 -0.39 -6.82
C VAL A 51 -2.54 1.03 -7.00
N MET A 52 -3.84 1.25 -6.84
CA MET A 52 -4.46 2.58 -7.02
C MET A 52 -3.85 3.63 -6.08
N LEU A 53 -3.77 3.32 -4.78
CA LEU A 53 -3.31 4.27 -3.78
C LEU A 53 -1.79 4.50 -3.87
N SER A 54 -0.99 3.47 -4.16
CA SER A 54 0.46 3.64 -4.32
C SER A 54 0.77 4.54 -5.52
N LEU A 55 0.10 4.33 -6.66
CA LEU A 55 0.27 5.18 -7.83
C LEU A 55 -0.15 6.63 -7.53
N GLU A 56 -1.29 6.85 -6.90
CA GLU A 56 -1.77 8.20 -6.57
C GLU A 56 -0.84 8.95 -5.60
N LEU A 57 -0.31 8.25 -4.58
CA LEU A 57 0.41 8.89 -3.48
C LEU A 57 1.93 8.90 -3.63
N THR A 58 2.49 8.00 -4.44
CA THR A 58 3.93 7.79 -4.56
C THR A 58 4.43 7.73 -6.01
N ASP A 59 3.53 7.69 -6.99
CA ASP A 59 3.83 7.51 -8.42
C ASP A 59 4.62 6.22 -8.72
N GLN A 60 4.51 5.23 -7.83
CA GLN A 60 5.19 3.94 -7.94
C GLN A 60 4.20 2.81 -7.68
N LEU A 61 4.43 1.67 -8.34
CA LEU A 61 3.70 0.44 -8.03
C LEU A 61 4.14 -0.07 -6.65
N PRO A 62 3.23 -0.72 -5.90
CA PRO A 62 3.53 -1.25 -4.58
C PRO A 62 4.60 -2.35 -4.56
#